data_AF-A0A8T9CB47-F1
#
_entry.id   AF-A0A8T9CB47-F1
#
_cell.length_a   1.000
_cell.length_b   1.000
_cell.length_c   1.000
_cell.angle_alpha   90.00
_cell.angle_beta   90.00
_cell.angle_gamma   90.00
#
_symmetry.space_group_name_H-M   'P 1'
#
loop_
_entity.id
_entity.type
_entity.pdbx_description
1 polymer ?
#
loop_
_entity_poly.entity_id
_entity_poly.type
_entity_poly.pdbx_seq_one_letter_code
_entity_poly.pdbx_strand_id
1 'polypeptide(L)'
;MAADIAELLSHGGAGRVVGVGHDWGAFLLSRLANYYPSLVSKLMFLDTGYTAPGTSLSFSNIKLIDFMVQQQLKYAVFGYFLFFDEHGAAALMNPNVESVESLFHSRDEEVIRGIWAPKMGFGRGWRADQAEFRKQAQLHNINAADEADRNKEIKQPTLLITTQNPISVSADFPAQMKPYMRNLEVVSGVEAGHWAMLEAPDETNGILQRFLDRDS
;
A
#
# COMPACT_ATOMS: atom_id res chain seq x y z
N MET A 1 -13.06 -9.08 0.78
CA MET A 1 -11.71 -9.14 1.37
C MET A 1 -11.72 -8.99 2.88
N ALA A 2 -12.06 -7.83 3.47
CA ALA A 2 -12.03 -7.69 4.94
C ALA A 2 -13.03 -8.64 5.66
N ALA A 3 -14.22 -8.84 5.07
CA ALA A 3 -15.18 -9.83 5.56
C ALA A 3 -14.63 -11.26 5.49
N ASP A 4 -13.95 -11.62 4.40
CA ASP A 4 -13.34 -12.95 4.24
C ASP A 4 -12.27 -13.20 5.30
N ILE A 5 -11.43 -12.19 5.61
CA ILE A 5 -10.44 -12.29 6.70
C ILE A 5 -11.14 -12.46 8.06
N ALA A 6 -12.20 -11.69 8.32
CA ALA A 6 -12.96 -11.81 9.55
C ALA A 6 -13.58 -13.22 9.70
N GLU A 7 -14.10 -13.78 8.61
CA GLU A 7 -14.64 -15.13 8.56
C GLU A 7 -13.56 -16.20 8.80
N LEU A 8 -12.39 -16.06 8.17
CA LEU A 8 -11.26 -16.97 8.39
C LEU A 8 -10.78 -16.95 9.84
N LEU A 9 -10.65 -15.76 10.45
CA LEU A 9 -10.27 -15.62 11.85
C LEU A 9 -11.30 -16.28 12.78
N SER A 10 -12.59 -16.08 12.51
CA SER A 10 -13.68 -16.70 13.28
C SER A 10 -13.68 -18.23 13.15
N HIS A 11 -13.48 -18.76 11.94
CA HIS A 11 -13.42 -20.21 11.71
C HIS A 11 -12.18 -20.85 12.33
N GLY A 12 -11.04 -20.13 12.32
CA GLY A 12 -9.80 -20.59 12.94
C GLY A 12 -9.82 -20.57 14.47
N GLY A 13 -10.90 -20.08 15.09
CA GLY A 13 -11.00 -19.92 16.55
C GLY A 13 -10.01 -18.88 17.11
N ALA A 14 -9.42 -18.06 16.25
CA ALA A 14 -8.57 -16.96 16.67
C ALA A 14 -9.44 -15.92 17.37
N GLY A 15 -9.07 -15.55 18.58
CA GLY A 15 -9.68 -14.42 19.27
C GLY A 15 -9.26 -13.11 18.64
N ARG A 16 -8.90 -12.13 19.47
CA ARG A 16 -8.38 -10.86 18.98
C ARG A 16 -6.94 -11.03 18.50
N VAL A 17 -6.62 -10.58 17.30
CA VAL A 17 -5.29 -10.72 16.67
C VAL A 17 -4.52 -9.40 16.67
N VAL A 18 -3.19 -9.50 16.51
CA VAL A 18 -2.35 -8.35 16.15
C VAL A 18 -2.24 -8.31 14.64
N GLY A 19 -2.57 -7.16 14.03
CA GLY A 19 -2.50 -6.99 12.59
C GLY A 19 -1.18 -6.36 12.15
N VAL A 20 -0.50 -7.00 11.20
CA VAL A 20 0.69 -6.44 10.52
C VAL A 20 0.37 -6.34 9.03
N GLY A 21 0.53 -5.16 8.45
CA GLY A 21 0.21 -4.90 7.04
C GLY A 21 1.32 -4.14 6.32
N HIS A 22 1.61 -4.55 5.10
CA HIS A 22 2.54 -3.90 4.16
C HIS A 22 1.83 -3.67 2.83
N ASP A 23 2.08 -2.55 2.17
CA ASP A 23 1.54 -2.24 0.83
C ASP A 23 0.03 -2.53 0.74
N TRP A 24 -0.41 -3.44 -0.14
CA TRP A 24 -1.79 -3.91 -0.26
C TRP A 24 -2.39 -4.45 1.04
N GLY A 25 -1.56 -5.12 1.84
CA GLY A 25 -1.90 -5.59 3.17
C GLY A 25 -2.22 -4.44 4.14
N ALA A 26 -1.62 -3.26 3.98
CA ALA A 26 -1.95 -2.07 4.77
C ALA A 26 -3.35 -1.55 4.44
N PHE A 27 -3.75 -1.53 3.16
CA PHE A 27 -5.11 -1.18 2.76
C PHE A 27 -6.14 -2.16 3.33
N LEU A 28 -5.85 -3.46 3.25
CA LEU A 28 -6.71 -4.50 3.81
C LEU A 28 -6.81 -4.39 5.33
N LEU A 29 -5.69 -4.21 6.02
CA LEU A 29 -5.63 -4.05 7.47
C LEU A 29 -6.39 -2.80 7.93
N SER A 30 -6.31 -1.71 7.17
CA SER A 30 -7.10 -0.50 7.42
C SER A 30 -8.60 -0.81 7.43
N ARG A 31 -9.09 -1.52 6.39
CA ARG A 31 -10.51 -1.92 6.30
C ARG A 31 -10.92 -2.92 7.38
N LEU A 32 -10.04 -3.84 7.74
CA LEU A 32 -10.29 -4.75 8.87
C LEU A 32 -10.46 -3.95 10.18
N ALA A 33 -9.60 -2.95 10.42
CA ALA A 33 -9.69 -2.09 11.59
C ALA A 33 -10.96 -1.21 11.60
N ASN A 34 -11.43 -0.75 10.43
CA ASN A 34 -12.66 0.05 10.33
C ASN A 34 -13.93 -0.80 10.48
N TYR A 35 -13.98 -1.97 9.85
CA TYR A 35 -15.19 -2.80 9.78
C TYR A 35 -15.31 -3.79 10.93
N TYR A 36 -14.19 -4.30 11.43
CA TYR A 36 -14.14 -5.32 12.47
C TYR A 36 -13.15 -4.93 13.58
N PRO A 37 -13.28 -3.73 14.19
CA PRO A 37 -12.31 -3.22 15.17
C PRO A 37 -12.13 -4.15 16.39
N SER A 38 -13.14 -4.94 16.75
CA SER A 38 -13.08 -5.90 17.86
C SER A 38 -12.15 -7.08 17.59
N LEU A 39 -11.84 -7.37 16.32
CA LEU A 39 -10.97 -8.48 15.92
C LEU A 39 -9.48 -8.12 16.06
N VAL A 40 -9.13 -6.84 16.21
CA VAL A 40 -7.73 -6.40 16.21
C VAL A 40 -7.35 -5.73 17.53
N SER A 41 -6.25 -6.18 18.14
CA SER A 41 -5.74 -5.67 19.42
C SER A 41 -4.73 -4.55 19.23
N LYS A 42 -3.86 -4.68 18.22
CA LYS A 42 -2.80 -3.75 17.84
C LYS A 42 -2.64 -3.75 16.33
N LEU A 43 -2.19 -2.63 15.78
CA LEU A 43 -1.97 -2.43 14.35
C LEU A 43 -0.51 -2.08 14.11
N MET A 44 0.13 -2.70 13.12
CA MET A 44 1.48 -2.39 12.70
C MET A 44 1.53 -2.26 11.19
N PHE A 45 1.90 -1.08 10.72
CA PHE A 45 1.99 -0.73 9.30
C PHE A 45 3.46 -0.66 8.90
N LEU A 46 3.82 -1.37 7.83
CA LEU A 46 5.15 -1.42 7.26
C LEU A 46 5.15 -0.69 5.93
N ASP A 47 5.93 0.38 5.84
CA ASP A 47 6.12 1.25 4.68
C ASP A 47 4.89 2.05 4.24
N THR A 48 3.74 1.39 4.09
CA THR A 48 2.44 2.00 3.78
C THR A 48 1.58 2.09 5.03
N GLY A 49 1.11 3.29 5.35
CA GLY A 49 0.31 3.57 6.53
C GLY A 49 -1.18 3.26 6.42
N TYR A 50 -1.91 3.53 7.49
CA TYR A 50 -3.37 3.44 7.51
C TYR A 50 -3.99 4.38 6.49
N THR A 51 -4.92 3.85 5.70
CA THR A 51 -5.70 4.61 4.73
C THR A 51 -7.15 4.71 5.20
N ALA A 52 -7.62 5.92 5.47
CA ALA A 52 -8.99 6.13 5.92
C ALA A 52 -10.04 5.75 4.84
N PRO A 53 -11.24 5.31 5.25
CA PRO A 53 -12.37 5.15 4.33
C PRO A 53 -12.66 6.44 3.53
N GLY A 54 -12.95 6.26 2.24
CA GLY A 54 -13.18 7.33 1.26
C GLY A 54 -11.89 7.82 0.60
N THR A 55 -10.71 7.40 1.07
CA THR A 55 -9.44 7.62 0.39
C THR A 55 -9.18 6.45 -0.55
N SER A 56 -9.05 6.73 -1.85
CA SER A 56 -8.72 5.72 -2.85
C SER A 56 -7.57 6.17 -3.75
N LEU A 57 -6.85 5.18 -4.26
CA LEU A 57 -5.95 5.34 -5.41
C LEU A 57 -6.79 5.39 -6.70
N SER A 58 -7.79 6.29 -6.75
CA SER A 58 -8.57 6.49 -7.97
C SER A 58 -7.67 6.95 -9.11
N PHE A 59 -8.10 6.72 -10.35
CA PHE A 59 -7.34 7.15 -11.53
C PHE A 59 -6.96 8.64 -11.50
N SER A 60 -7.89 9.49 -11.05
CA SER A 60 -7.66 10.93 -10.89
C SER A 60 -6.61 11.22 -9.81
N ASN A 61 -6.65 10.50 -8.69
CA ASN A 61 -5.70 10.68 -7.60
C ASN A 61 -4.30 10.20 -8.00
N ILE A 62 -4.19 9.05 -8.68
CA ILE A 62 -2.91 8.55 -9.19
C ILE A 62 -2.30 9.53 -10.18
N LYS A 63 -3.08 10.05 -11.14
CA LYS A 63 -2.59 11.05 -12.09
C LYS A 63 -2.11 12.32 -11.39
N LEU A 64 -2.81 12.76 -10.35
CA LEU A 64 -2.41 13.92 -9.57
C LEU A 64 -1.10 13.66 -8.82
N ILE A 65 -0.98 12.51 -8.15
CA ILE A 65 0.23 12.13 -7.41
C ILE A 65 1.41 12.01 -8.38
N ASP A 66 1.24 11.29 -9.48
CA ASP A 66 2.29 11.16 -10.50
C ASP A 66 2.70 12.51 -11.08
N PHE A 67 1.75 13.42 -11.31
CA PHE A 67 2.09 14.77 -11.76
C PHE A 67 2.96 15.51 -10.72
N MET A 68 2.57 15.49 -9.44
CA MET A 68 3.32 16.15 -8.36
C MET A 68 4.71 15.52 -8.17
N VAL A 69 4.78 14.19 -8.15
CA VAL A 69 6.03 13.45 -7.96
C VAL A 69 6.95 13.63 -9.16
N GLN A 70 6.44 13.67 -10.40
CA GLN A 70 7.25 14.03 -11.57
C GLN A 70 7.85 15.43 -11.47
N GLN A 71 7.16 16.41 -10.87
CA GLN A 71 7.74 17.75 -10.69
C GLN A 71 8.93 17.73 -9.73
N GLN A 72 8.84 16.94 -8.66
CA GLN A 72 9.86 16.85 -7.61
C GLN A 72 10.99 15.89 -7.94
N LEU A 73 10.66 14.64 -8.29
CA LEU A 73 11.59 13.53 -8.48
C LEU A 73 11.98 13.29 -9.95
N LYS A 74 11.34 13.95 -10.91
CA LYS A 74 11.56 13.82 -12.38
C LYS A 74 11.19 12.47 -13.00
N TYR A 75 10.52 11.60 -12.26
CA TYR A 75 9.90 10.36 -12.76
C TYR A 75 8.57 10.11 -12.03
N ALA A 76 7.73 9.21 -12.56
CA ALA A 76 6.49 8.80 -11.89
C ALA A 76 6.75 7.61 -10.96
N VAL A 77 6.02 7.54 -9.86
CA VAL A 77 6.14 6.44 -8.88
C VAL A 77 4.97 5.46 -9.01
N PHE A 78 3.81 5.92 -9.49
CA PHE A 78 2.61 5.10 -9.66
C PHE A 78 2.23 4.86 -11.13
N GLY A 79 3.12 5.15 -12.09
CA GLY A 79 2.83 4.96 -13.51
C GLY A 79 2.45 3.53 -13.90
N TYR A 80 2.95 2.53 -13.15
CA TYR A 80 2.60 1.13 -13.36
C TYR A 80 1.12 0.80 -13.07
N PHE A 81 0.45 1.58 -12.20
CA PHE A 81 -0.99 1.42 -11.97
C PHE A 81 -1.79 1.71 -13.24
N LEU A 82 -1.33 2.68 -14.04
CA LEU A 82 -1.95 3.00 -15.32
C LEU A 82 -1.71 1.87 -16.31
N PHE A 83 -0.50 1.30 -16.35
CA PHE A 83 -0.17 0.15 -17.19
C PHE A 83 -1.01 -1.09 -16.83
N PHE A 84 -1.22 -1.39 -15.54
CA PHE A 84 -2.05 -2.54 -15.12
C PHE A 84 -3.50 -2.46 -15.58
N ASP A 85 -4.00 -1.25 -15.83
CA ASP A 85 -5.33 -1.00 -16.37
C ASP A 85 -5.37 -1.11 -17.92
N GLU A 86 -4.22 -1.12 -18.60
CA GLU A 86 -4.15 -1.19 -20.06
C GLU A 86 -4.60 -2.56 -20.60
N HIS A 87 -5.29 -2.51 -21.74
CA HIS A 87 -5.68 -3.72 -22.46
C HIS A 87 -4.45 -4.53 -22.88
N GLY A 88 -4.37 -5.77 -22.41
CA GLY A 88 -3.27 -6.69 -22.73
C GLY A 88 -2.13 -6.70 -21.70
N ALA A 89 -2.15 -5.84 -20.68
CA ALA A 89 -1.14 -5.85 -19.62
C ALA A 89 -1.01 -7.23 -18.94
N ALA A 90 -2.14 -7.83 -18.57
CA ALA A 90 -2.14 -9.19 -18.01
C ALA A 90 -1.61 -10.25 -19.00
N ALA A 91 -1.97 -10.15 -20.28
CA ALA A 91 -1.48 -11.08 -21.31
C ALA A 91 0.03 -10.94 -21.55
N LEU A 92 0.59 -9.75 -21.33
CA LEU A 92 2.02 -9.49 -21.38
C LEU A 92 2.74 -9.96 -20.10
N MET A 93 2.18 -9.71 -18.92
CA MET A 93 2.82 -10.02 -17.64
C MET A 93 2.80 -11.52 -17.31
N ASN A 94 1.68 -12.21 -17.56
CA ASN A 94 1.51 -13.61 -17.18
C ASN A 94 2.62 -14.54 -17.70
N PRO A 95 3.04 -14.50 -18.98
CA PRO A 95 4.14 -15.34 -19.47
C PRO A 95 5.53 -14.88 -19.00
N ASN A 96 5.65 -13.69 -18.40
CA ASN A 96 6.93 -13.08 -17.99
C ASN A 96 7.01 -12.87 -16.47
N VAL A 97 6.35 -13.71 -15.67
CA VAL A 97 6.21 -13.51 -14.21
C VAL A 97 7.56 -13.32 -13.50
N GLU A 98 8.59 -14.07 -13.86
CA GLU A 98 9.93 -13.95 -13.24
C GLU A 98 10.57 -12.58 -13.49
N SER A 99 10.35 -12.01 -14.68
CA SER A 99 10.80 -10.65 -14.99
C SER A 99 10.00 -9.62 -14.22
N VAL A 100 8.68 -9.78 -14.13
CA VAL A 100 7.83 -8.90 -13.33
C VAL A 100 8.29 -8.91 -11.87
N GLU A 101 8.46 -10.09 -11.28
CA GLU A 101 8.95 -10.25 -9.91
C GLU A 101 10.32 -9.61 -9.68
N SER A 102 11.26 -9.83 -10.61
CA SER A 102 12.61 -9.24 -10.53
C SER A 102 12.57 -7.71 -10.59
N LEU A 103 11.66 -7.14 -11.38
CA LEU A 103 11.46 -5.70 -11.50
C LEU A 103 10.85 -5.10 -10.22
N PHE A 104 9.86 -5.77 -9.59
CA PHE A 104 9.22 -5.31 -8.35
C PHE A 104 10.11 -5.40 -7.09
N HIS A 105 11.10 -6.29 -7.12
CA HIS A 105 12.05 -6.49 -6.01
C HIS A 105 13.45 -5.95 -6.32
N SER A 106 13.60 -5.24 -7.44
CA SER A 106 14.87 -4.61 -7.80
C SER A 106 15.27 -3.58 -6.74
N ARG A 107 16.57 -3.50 -6.44
CA ARG A 107 17.18 -2.42 -5.65
C ARG A 107 17.89 -1.40 -6.53
N ASP A 108 17.93 -1.63 -7.84
CA ASP A 108 18.56 -0.74 -8.80
C ASP A 108 17.63 0.44 -9.07
N GLU A 109 18.05 1.64 -8.66
CA GLU A 109 17.28 2.88 -8.83
C GLU A 109 16.98 3.20 -10.29
N GLU A 110 17.86 2.87 -11.24
CA GLU A 110 17.61 3.12 -12.65
C GLU A 110 16.54 2.17 -13.19
N VAL A 111 16.58 0.91 -12.77
CA VAL A 111 15.55 -0.08 -13.10
C VAL A 111 14.21 0.34 -12.50
N ILE A 112 14.16 0.70 -11.22
CA ILE A 112 12.96 1.19 -10.53
C ILE A 112 12.36 2.40 -11.26
N ARG A 113 13.18 3.41 -11.56
CA ARG A 113 12.75 4.60 -12.32
C ARG A 113 12.26 4.24 -13.71
N GLY A 114 12.92 3.28 -14.37
CA GLY A 114 12.56 2.78 -15.69
C GLY A 114 11.21 2.09 -15.73
N ILE A 115 10.89 1.26 -14.73
CA ILE A 115 9.60 0.57 -14.61
C ILE A 115 8.48 1.55 -14.26
N TRP A 116 8.74 2.48 -13.34
CA TRP A 116 7.69 3.32 -12.75
C TRP A 116 7.37 4.57 -13.57
N ALA A 117 8.27 5.00 -14.46
CA ALA A 117 8.04 6.17 -15.32
C ALA A 117 7.07 5.87 -16.50
N PRO A 118 6.08 6.74 -16.77
CA PRO A 118 4.99 6.45 -17.73
C PRO A 118 5.45 6.58 -19.19
N LYS A 119 6.68 7.04 -19.44
CA LYS A 119 7.26 7.23 -20.78
C LYS A 119 8.33 6.20 -21.13
N MET A 120 8.72 5.32 -20.20
CA MET A 120 9.84 4.38 -20.40
C MET A 120 9.56 2.96 -19.89
N GLY A 121 8.64 2.78 -18.93
CA GLY A 121 8.21 1.47 -18.44
C GLY A 121 7.08 0.91 -19.29
N PHE A 122 7.28 -0.29 -19.85
CA PHE A 122 6.36 -1.05 -20.71
C PHE A 122 5.90 -0.41 -22.04
N GLY A 123 6.10 0.89 -22.28
CA GLY A 123 5.43 1.63 -23.36
C GLY A 123 6.23 1.92 -24.65
N ARG A 124 7.46 1.45 -24.84
CA ARG A 124 8.24 1.77 -26.07
C ARG A 124 7.94 0.90 -27.29
N GLY A 125 6.68 0.48 -27.42
CA GLY A 125 6.17 0.10 -28.73
C GLY A 125 4.80 -0.54 -28.70
N TRP A 126 3.73 0.13 -28.28
CA TRP A 126 2.40 -0.33 -28.70
C TRP A 126 1.39 0.82 -28.66
N ARG A 127 1.06 1.35 -29.85
CA ARG A 127 -0.09 2.23 -30.03
C ARG A 127 -1.33 1.34 -30.07
N ALA A 128 -2.11 1.35 -29.00
CA ALA A 128 -3.49 0.90 -29.05
C ALA A 128 -4.40 2.05 -28.57
N ASP A 129 -5.27 2.43 -29.50
CA ASP A 129 -6.52 3.16 -29.36
C ASP A 129 -7.12 3.16 -27.93
N GLN A 130 -7.44 4.35 -27.42
CA GLN A 130 -7.97 4.60 -26.07
C GLN A 130 -9.50 4.47 -25.95
N ALA A 131 -10.17 3.76 -26.86
CA ALA A 131 -11.59 3.50 -26.74
C ALA A 131 -11.88 2.09 -26.18
N GLU A 132 -12.59 2.07 -25.05
CA GLU A 132 -13.29 0.95 -24.40
C GLU A 132 -12.58 0.17 -23.27
N PHE A 133 -13.02 0.49 -22.05
CA PHE A 133 -13.47 -0.41 -20.97
C PHE A 133 -12.53 -1.54 -20.47
N ARG A 134 -12.24 -1.56 -19.16
CA ARG A 134 -12.41 -2.72 -18.25
C ARG A 134 -12.14 -2.38 -16.76
N LYS A 135 -12.72 -3.22 -15.89
CA LYS A 135 -12.80 -3.10 -14.42
C LYS A 135 -11.47 -3.34 -13.71
N GLN A 136 -11.06 -2.39 -12.87
CA GLN A 136 -10.25 -2.64 -11.67
C GLN A 136 -10.89 -1.95 -10.45
N ALA A 137 -10.88 -2.60 -9.29
CA ALA A 137 -11.68 -2.14 -8.15
C ALA A 137 -11.26 -0.77 -7.58
N GLN A 138 -9.95 -0.53 -7.44
CA GLN A 138 -9.48 0.68 -6.75
C GLN A 138 -9.42 1.93 -7.62
N LEU A 139 -8.93 1.81 -8.86
CA LEU A 139 -8.86 2.95 -9.80
C LEU A 139 -10.23 3.58 -10.06
N HIS A 140 -11.29 2.75 -9.98
CA HIS A 140 -12.67 3.12 -10.24
C HIS A 140 -13.49 3.40 -8.97
N ASN A 141 -12.83 3.46 -7.81
CA ASN A 141 -13.43 3.89 -6.53
C ASN A 141 -14.69 3.10 -6.15
N ILE A 142 -14.72 1.79 -6.42
CA ILE A 142 -15.95 0.99 -6.31
C ILE A 142 -16.49 0.88 -4.87
N ASN A 143 -15.63 1.06 -3.87
CA ASN A 143 -16.00 1.01 -2.45
C ASN A 143 -16.51 2.35 -1.91
N ALA A 144 -16.57 3.42 -2.73
CA ALA A 144 -16.89 4.76 -2.26
C ALA A 144 -18.23 4.84 -1.51
N ALA A 145 -19.26 4.13 -2.01
CA ALA A 145 -20.57 4.09 -1.37
C ALA A 145 -20.51 3.38 -0.01
N ASP A 146 -19.80 2.25 0.07
CA ASP A 146 -19.66 1.46 1.30
C ASP A 146 -18.80 2.15 2.37
N GLU A 147 -17.97 3.10 1.93
CA GLU A 147 -17.00 3.82 2.78
C GLU A 147 -17.48 5.19 3.27
N ALA A 148 -18.56 5.75 2.71
CA ALA A 148 -19.01 7.12 2.95
C ALA A 148 -19.22 7.45 4.44
N ASP A 149 -19.87 6.55 5.19
CA ASP A 149 -20.26 6.76 6.59
C ASP A 149 -19.41 5.98 7.59
N ARG A 150 -18.24 5.49 7.16
CA ARG A 150 -17.43 4.59 7.99
C ARG A 150 -16.63 5.35 9.03
N ASN A 151 -16.62 4.82 10.25
CA ASN A 151 -15.80 5.37 11.32
C ASN A 151 -14.32 5.26 10.93
N LYS A 152 -13.66 6.42 10.91
CA LYS A 152 -12.25 6.55 10.54
C LYS A 152 -11.34 6.52 11.77
N GLU A 153 -11.89 6.65 12.98
CA GLU A 153 -11.15 6.63 14.24
C GLU A 153 -10.61 5.22 14.54
N ILE A 154 -9.33 5.15 14.84
CA ILE A 154 -8.60 3.95 15.25
C ILE A 154 -8.20 4.10 16.72
N LYS A 155 -8.70 3.18 17.55
CA LYS A 155 -8.51 3.21 19.01
C LYS A 155 -7.38 2.29 19.48
N GLN A 156 -7.03 1.32 18.65
CA GLN A 156 -5.99 0.35 18.91
C GLN A 156 -4.61 1.03 18.93
N PRO A 157 -3.68 0.59 19.80
CA PRO A 157 -2.28 0.95 19.67
C PRO A 157 -1.79 0.66 18.26
N THR A 158 -1.17 1.66 17.62
CA THR A 158 -0.76 1.59 16.23
C THR A 158 0.72 1.96 16.10
N LEU A 159 1.46 1.14 15.37
CA LEU A 159 2.83 1.41 14.94
C LEU A 159 2.84 1.67 13.43
N LEU A 160 3.61 2.65 13.01
CA LEU A 160 4.01 2.88 11.63
C LEU A 160 5.53 2.81 11.53
N ILE A 161 6.04 1.95 10.65
CA ILE A 161 7.44 1.95 10.22
C ILE A 161 7.50 2.56 8.82
N THR A 162 8.28 3.63 8.62
CA THR A 162 8.51 4.23 7.29
C THR A 162 9.96 4.12 6.89
N THR A 163 10.21 3.82 5.61
CA THR A 163 11.55 3.83 5.02
C THR A 163 11.82 5.13 4.28
N GLN A 164 12.97 5.22 3.60
CA GLN A 164 13.34 6.37 2.77
C GLN A 164 12.92 6.20 1.31
N ASN A 165 12.12 5.18 1.00
CA ASN A 165 11.71 4.92 -0.37
C ASN A 165 10.74 6.01 -0.90
N PRO A 166 10.65 6.21 -2.23
CA PRO A 166 9.83 7.26 -2.84
C PRO A 166 8.35 7.22 -2.46
N ILE A 167 7.75 6.06 -2.19
CA ILE A 167 6.35 5.90 -1.79
C ILE A 167 6.13 6.49 -0.41
N SER A 168 6.90 6.02 0.58
CA SER A 168 6.86 6.49 1.97
C SER A 168 7.07 8.01 2.06
N VAL A 169 8.09 8.52 1.35
CA VAL A 169 8.44 9.95 1.36
C VAL A 169 7.38 10.82 0.69
N SER A 170 6.78 10.36 -0.42
CA SER A 170 5.79 11.16 -1.15
C SER A 170 4.43 11.21 -0.45
N ALA A 171 4.08 10.19 0.32
CA ALA A 171 2.77 10.10 0.96
C ALA A 171 2.68 10.86 2.29
N ASP A 172 3.77 10.98 3.06
CA ASP A 172 3.71 11.47 4.45
C ASP A 172 2.61 10.76 5.27
N PHE A 173 2.70 9.44 5.33
CA PHE A 173 1.80 8.60 6.12
C PHE A 173 1.67 9.07 7.59
N PRO A 174 2.73 9.51 8.28
CA PRO A 174 2.60 10.05 9.63
C PRO A 174 1.58 11.21 9.71
N ALA A 175 1.63 12.18 8.79
CA ALA A 175 0.67 13.28 8.77
C ALA A 175 -0.76 12.81 8.43
N GLN A 176 -0.90 11.87 7.49
CA GLN A 176 -2.21 11.32 7.11
C GLN A 176 -2.89 10.53 8.24
N MET A 177 -2.10 9.87 9.09
CA MET A 177 -2.59 9.00 10.14
C MET A 177 -2.98 9.76 11.42
N LYS A 178 -2.24 10.81 11.79
CA LYS A 178 -2.44 11.60 13.03
C LYS A 178 -3.90 12.00 13.32
N PRO A 179 -4.74 12.42 12.36
CA PRO A 179 -6.12 12.81 12.63
C PRO A 179 -7.01 11.66 13.15
N TYR A 180 -6.62 10.41 12.88
CA TYR A 180 -7.48 9.24 13.08
C TYR A 180 -7.09 8.39 14.29
N MET A 181 -5.89 8.59 14.84
CA MET A 181 -5.34 7.72 15.88
C MET A 181 -4.63 8.53 16.96
N ARG A 182 -4.97 8.23 18.21
CA ARG A 182 -4.39 8.87 19.40
C ARG A 182 -3.18 8.14 19.95
N ASN A 183 -3.06 6.84 19.72
CA ASN A 183 -1.94 6.01 20.16
C ASN A 183 -1.14 5.53 18.94
N LEU A 184 -0.42 6.47 18.33
CA LEU A 184 0.41 6.23 17.14
C LEU A 184 1.89 6.38 17.50
N GLU A 185 2.65 5.30 17.32
CA GLU A 185 4.10 5.32 17.32
C GLU A 185 4.60 5.32 15.87
N VAL A 186 5.56 6.20 15.56
CA VAL A 186 6.17 6.29 14.24
C VAL A 186 7.66 6.05 14.38
N VAL A 187 8.16 5.05 13.65
CA VAL A 187 9.59 4.80 13.47
C VAL A 187 9.92 5.09 12.02
N SER A 188 10.62 6.19 11.78
CA SER A 188 10.99 6.64 10.44
C SER A 188 12.47 6.48 10.18
N GLY A 189 12.81 6.28 8.90
CA GLY A 189 14.19 6.29 8.43
C GLY A 189 14.90 4.94 8.54
N VAL A 190 14.15 3.83 8.61
CA VAL A 190 14.73 2.49 8.42
C VAL A 190 15.45 2.47 7.07
N GLU A 191 16.72 2.07 7.06
CA GLU A 191 17.57 2.02 5.86
C GLU A 191 17.21 0.81 5.00
N ALA A 192 16.07 0.91 4.33
CA ALA A 192 15.55 -0.08 3.39
C ALA A 192 14.82 0.59 2.22
N GLY A 193 14.65 -0.14 1.13
CA GLY A 193 13.67 0.14 0.10
C GLY A 193 12.24 -0.19 0.56
N HIS A 194 11.35 -0.46 -0.40
CA HIS A 194 9.93 -0.71 -0.12
C HIS A 194 9.68 -1.96 0.75
N TRP A 195 10.57 -2.95 0.68
CA TRP A 195 10.39 -4.24 1.33
C TRP A 195 11.19 -4.35 2.64
N ALA A 196 10.98 -3.42 3.57
CA ALA A 196 11.75 -3.30 4.82
C ALA A 196 11.93 -4.63 5.59
N MET A 197 10.89 -5.46 5.63
CA MET A 197 10.93 -6.78 6.29
C MET A 197 11.84 -7.81 5.62
N LEU A 198 12.16 -7.64 4.33
CA LEU A 198 13.10 -8.48 3.59
C LEU A 198 14.49 -7.84 3.56
N GLU A 199 14.54 -6.51 3.50
CA GLU A 199 15.78 -5.76 3.27
C GLU A 199 16.54 -5.46 4.58
N ALA A 200 15.81 -5.19 5.66
CA ALA A 200 16.32 -4.94 7.00
C ALA A 200 15.55 -5.78 8.05
N PRO A 201 15.60 -7.13 7.96
CA PRO A 201 14.76 -8.01 8.78
C PRO A 201 15.05 -7.89 10.27
N ASP A 202 16.32 -7.82 10.68
CA ASP A 202 16.69 -7.75 12.10
C ASP A 202 16.22 -6.44 12.75
N GLU A 203 16.41 -5.31 12.04
CA GLU A 203 15.94 -4.00 12.50
C GLU A 203 14.41 -3.96 12.55
N THR A 204 13.74 -4.37 11.47
CA THR A 204 12.28 -4.40 11.37
C THR A 204 11.68 -5.27 12.46
N ASN A 205 12.16 -6.51 12.62
CA ASN A 205 11.68 -7.43 13.65
C ASN A 205 11.97 -6.89 15.06
N GLY A 206 13.12 -6.25 15.27
CA GLY A 206 13.44 -5.60 16.54
C GLY A 206 12.46 -4.48 16.90
N ILE A 207 12.04 -3.67 15.93
CA ILE A 207 11.03 -2.62 16.13
C ILE A 207 9.67 -3.25 16.47
N LEU A 208 9.25 -4.26 15.70
CA LEU A 208 7.98 -4.96 15.90
C LEU A 208 7.92 -5.62 17.29
N GLN A 209 8.98 -6.32 17.69
CA GLN A 209 9.07 -6.98 19.00
C GLN A 209 8.96 -5.96 20.13
N ARG A 210 9.69 -4.83 20.06
CA ARG A 210 9.61 -3.77 21.07
C ARG A 210 8.20 -3.19 21.21
N PHE A 211 7.44 -3.11 20.12
CA PHE A 211 6.06 -2.63 20.16
C PHE A 211 5.08 -3.69 20.68
N LEU A 212 5.34 -4.96 20.38
CA LEU A 212 4.57 -6.09 20.89
C LEU A 212 4.70 -6.21 22.41
N ASP A 213 5.92 -6.13 22.93
CA ASP A 213 6.26 -6.30 24.35
C ASP A 213 5.75 -5.16 25.26
N ARG A 214 5.30 -4.05 24.67
CA ARG A 214 4.64 -3.00 25.44
C ARG A 214 3.22 -3.44 25.80
N ASP A 215 2.81 -3.24 27.04
CA ASP A 215 1.44 -3.52 27.52
C ASP A 215 1.01 -5.01 27.49
N SER A 216 1.97 -5.95 27.47
CA SER A 216 1.75 -7.38 27.77
C SER A 216 1.88 -7.71 29.24
#